data_AF-A0A2S6Z128-F1
#
_entry.id   AF-A0A2S6Z128-F1
#
_cell.length_a   1.000
_cell.length_b   1.000
_cell.length_c   1.000
_cell.angle_alpha   90.00
_cell.angle_beta   90.00
_cell.angle_gamma   90.00
#
_symmetry.space_group_name_H-M   'P 1'
#
loop_
_entity.id
_entity.type
_entity.pdbx_description
1 polymer ?
#
loop_
_entity_poly.entity_id
_entity_poly.type
_entity_poly.pdbx_seq_one_letter_code
_entity_poly.pdbx_strand_id
1 'polypeptide(L)'
;MKTALIGALALAAQGAFAQAAADKPAKALTSREVTSMLTGKGYTKVHDVKFEHGVWTADARSGDGKEVDVRIDPVTGRVYGDQTTSKLSEADIRAALSAGGYSTVHDLTFEDGLWKADAEQRGGQKVDLHVDPEDGHVVSVDND
;
A
#
# COMPACT_ATOMS: atom_id res chain seq x y z
N MET A 1 55.59 -13.20 49.17
CA MET A 1 54.87 -12.75 50.37
C MET A 1 53.84 -11.71 49.97
N LYS A 2 52.58 -11.91 50.38
CA LYS A 2 51.44 -10.96 50.47
C LYS A 2 50.82 -10.49 49.13
N THR A 3 49.64 -10.96 48.71
CA THR A 3 48.25 -10.54 49.08
C THR A 3 48.07 -9.01 49.11
N ALA A 4 47.04 -8.37 48.53
CA ALA A 4 45.62 -8.70 48.29
C ALA A 4 45.08 -7.91 47.05
N LEU A 5 44.22 -8.46 46.19
CA LEU A 5 42.73 -8.40 46.20
C LEU A 5 42.11 -7.03 46.53
N ILE A 6 41.38 -6.46 45.55
CA ILE A 6 40.04 -5.82 45.54
C ILE A 6 39.79 -5.55 44.03
N GLY A 7 38.75 -6.02 43.32
CA GLY A 7 37.38 -6.27 43.72
C GLY A 7 36.50 -5.10 43.28
N ALA A 8 36.08 -5.03 42.00
CA ALA A 8 34.98 -4.17 41.57
C ALA A 8 34.28 -4.73 40.32
N LEU A 9 33.05 -5.17 40.57
CA LEU A 9 32.01 -5.59 39.65
C LEU A 9 31.54 -4.37 38.81
N ALA A 10 31.49 -4.49 37.48
CA ALA A 10 30.73 -3.55 36.66
C ALA A 10 30.06 -4.25 35.47
N LEU A 11 28.73 -4.28 35.60
CA LEU A 11 27.63 -4.57 34.70
C LEU A 11 27.90 -4.93 33.22
N ALA A 12 27.18 -5.96 32.80
CA ALA A 12 26.87 -6.26 31.41
C ALA A 12 26.27 -5.06 30.66
N ALA A 13 26.80 -4.77 29.48
CA ALA A 13 26.11 -4.05 28.43
C ALA A 13 25.88 -5.02 27.26
N GLN A 14 24.80 -5.80 27.34
CA GLN A 14 24.19 -6.41 26.16
C GLN A 14 23.03 -5.50 25.74
N GLY A 15 23.03 -5.12 24.46
CA GLY A 15 22.12 -4.12 23.89
C GLY A 15 22.94 -2.90 23.43
N ALA A 16 22.86 -2.44 22.19
CA ALA A 16 21.69 -2.52 21.33
C ALA A 16 22.03 -2.06 19.89
N PHE A 17 21.03 -2.29 19.04
CA PHE A 17 20.76 -1.64 17.76
C PHE A 17 21.49 -2.19 16.52
N ALA A 18 20.99 -3.35 16.08
CA ALA A 18 20.58 -3.42 14.68
C ALA A 18 19.48 -2.37 14.47
N GLN A 19 19.71 -1.32 13.68
CA GLN A 19 18.75 -0.81 12.69
C GLN A 19 19.36 0.38 11.94
N ALA A 20 19.62 0.19 10.65
CA ALA A 20 19.48 1.23 9.64
C ALA A 20 19.53 0.52 8.28
N ALA A 21 18.55 -0.34 8.01
CA ALA A 21 18.16 -0.58 6.63
C ALA A 21 17.52 0.74 6.18
N ALA A 22 18.33 1.61 5.59
CA ALA A 22 17.88 2.88 5.06
C ALA A 22 16.74 2.64 4.06
N ASP A 23 15.62 3.30 4.29
CA ASP A 23 14.49 3.42 3.38
C ASP A 23 14.99 3.93 2.03
N LYS A 24 15.29 2.99 1.12
CA LYS A 24 15.36 3.33 -0.29
C LYS A 24 13.92 3.66 -0.71
N PRO A 25 13.68 4.77 -1.45
CA PRO A 25 12.37 4.99 -2.01
C PRO A 25 12.01 3.76 -2.84
N ALA A 26 10.90 3.12 -2.48
CA ALA A 26 10.49 1.91 -3.14
C ALA A 26 10.25 2.23 -4.62
N LYS A 27 10.95 1.53 -5.50
CA LYS A 27 10.85 1.72 -6.95
C LYS A 27 9.45 1.27 -7.38
N ALA A 28 8.73 2.12 -8.09
CA ALA A 28 7.48 1.73 -8.73
C ALA A 28 7.69 0.57 -9.70
N LEU A 29 6.76 -0.39 -9.69
CA LEU A 29 6.71 -1.52 -10.60
C LEU A 29 6.58 -1.03 -12.04
N THR A 30 7.20 -1.75 -12.96
CA THR A 30 7.02 -1.62 -14.41
C THR A 30 5.90 -2.55 -14.89
N SER A 31 5.30 -2.26 -16.05
CA SER A 31 4.29 -3.13 -16.69
C SER A 31 4.77 -4.59 -16.79
N ARG A 32 6.05 -4.83 -17.17
CA ARG A 32 6.61 -6.18 -17.24
C ARG A 32 6.71 -6.86 -15.87
N GLU A 33 7.09 -6.12 -14.83
CA GLU A 33 7.12 -6.62 -13.45
C GLU A 33 5.70 -6.96 -12.98
N VAL A 34 4.70 -6.14 -13.30
CA VAL A 34 3.28 -6.40 -13.02
C VAL A 34 2.78 -7.67 -13.71
N THR A 35 3.02 -7.81 -15.03
CA THR A 35 2.63 -9.03 -15.77
C THR A 35 3.28 -10.29 -15.19
N SER A 36 4.57 -10.21 -14.87
CA SER A 36 5.32 -11.34 -14.30
C SER A 36 4.78 -11.71 -12.91
N MET A 37 4.47 -10.72 -12.09
CA MET A 37 3.89 -10.91 -10.77
C MET A 37 2.50 -11.54 -10.85
N LEU A 38 1.61 -11.03 -11.70
CA LEU A 38 0.27 -11.58 -11.88
C LEU A 38 0.34 -13.04 -12.33
N THR A 39 1.21 -13.35 -13.29
CA THR A 39 1.46 -14.73 -13.74
C THR A 39 1.95 -15.62 -12.59
N GLY A 40 2.87 -15.12 -11.78
CA GLY A 40 3.37 -15.82 -10.59
C GLY A 40 2.32 -16.05 -9.50
N LYS A 41 1.30 -15.18 -9.42
CA LYS A 41 0.12 -15.33 -8.54
C LYS A 41 -0.96 -16.26 -9.10
N GLY A 42 -0.73 -16.86 -10.28
CA GLY A 42 -1.66 -17.80 -10.91
C GLY A 42 -2.70 -17.16 -11.83
N TYR A 43 -2.59 -15.86 -12.11
CA TYR A 43 -3.37 -15.24 -13.17
C TYR A 43 -2.85 -15.69 -14.55
N THR A 44 -3.76 -15.87 -15.49
CA THR A 44 -3.45 -16.24 -16.88
C THR A 44 -4.05 -15.22 -17.82
N LYS A 45 -3.67 -15.25 -19.10
CA LYS A 45 -4.17 -14.28 -20.12
C LYS A 45 -4.07 -12.81 -19.66
N VAL A 46 -2.96 -12.43 -19.04
CA VAL A 46 -2.75 -11.04 -18.59
C VAL A 46 -2.52 -10.15 -19.81
N HIS A 47 -3.34 -9.13 -19.99
CA HIS A 47 -3.26 -8.15 -21.07
C HIS A 47 -3.76 -6.78 -20.60
N ASP A 48 -3.73 -5.79 -21.50
CA ASP A 48 -4.14 -4.41 -21.23
C ASP A 48 -3.50 -3.76 -19.97
N VAL A 49 -2.24 -4.14 -19.69
CA VAL A 49 -1.52 -3.62 -18.52
C VAL A 49 -1.15 -2.15 -18.69
N LYS A 50 -1.84 -1.25 -17.97
CA LYS A 50 -1.71 0.21 -18.08
C LYS A 50 -1.46 0.83 -16.70
N PHE A 51 -0.83 2.01 -16.68
CA PHE A 51 -0.68 2.80 -15.46
C PHE A 51 -1.55 4.05 -15.60
N GLU A 52 -2.57 4.14 -14.76
CA GLU A 52 -3.61 5.18 -14.80
C GLU A 52 -4.16 5.39 -13.40
N HIS A 53 -4.59 6.63 -13.09
CA HIS A 53 -5.11 6.99 -11.76
C HIS A 53 -4.16 6.63 -10.60
N GLY A 54 -2.85 6.67 -10.88
CA GLY A 54 -1.78 6.33 -9.95
C GLY A 54 -1.69 4.86 -9.54
N VAL A 55 -2.43 3.94 -10.19
CA VAL A 55 -2.34 2.49 -10.00
C VAL A 55 -2.04 1.78 -11.33
N TRP A 56 -1.60 0.53 -11.25
CA TRP A 56 -1.59 -0.33 -12.44
C TRP A 56 -2.96 -0.98 -12.62
N THR A 57 -3.46 -1.03 -13.84
CA THR A 57 -4.65 -1.79 -14.24
C THR A 57 -4.26 -2.93 -15.18
N ALA A 58 -4.99 -4.04 -15.15
CA ALA A 58 -4.79 -5.15 -16.07
C ALA A 58 -6.05 -6.03 -16.18
N ASP A 59 -6.28 -6.54 -17.39
CA ASP A 59 -7.29 -7.55 -17.65
C ASP A 59 -6.62 -8.92 -17.54
N ALA A 60 -7.22 -9.81 -16.77
CA ALA A 60 -6.64 -11.13 -16.51
C ALA A 60 -7.71 -12.20 -16.33
N ARG A 61 -7.28 -13.44 -16.46
CA ARG A 61 -8.06 -14.60 -16.02
C ARG A 61 -7.54 -15.08 -14.67
N SER A 62 -8.37 -15.03 -13.65
CA SER A 62 -8.08 -15.52 -12.30
C SER A 62 -7.85 -17.05 -12.27
N GLY A 63 -7.30 -17.54 -11.16
CA GLY A 63 -7.03 -18.98 -10.98
C GLY A 63 -8.28 -19.87 -10.97
N ASP A 64 -9.47 -19.30 -10.69
CA ASP A 64 -10.76 -20.00 -10.80
C ASP A 64 -11.38 -19.91 -12.22
N GLY A 65 -10.65 -19.32 -13.18
CA GLY A 65 -11.01 -19.30 -14.59
C GLY A 65 -11.90 -18.15 -15.03
N LYS A 66 -12.22 -17.18 -14.15
CA LYS A 66 -13.02 -16.00 -14.47
C LYS A 66 -12.16 -14.90 -15.08
N GLU A 67 -12.75 -14.11 -15.97
CA GLU A 67 -12.13 -12.87 -16.45
C GLU A 67 -12.41 -11.77 -15.43
N VAL A 68 -11.36 -11.05 -15.06
CA VAL A 68 -11.36 -10.07 -13.98
C VAL A 68 -10.47 -8.89 -14.37
N ASP A 69 -10.93 -7.70 -13.98
CA ASP A 69 -10.15 -6.49 -14.05
C ASP A 69 -9.51 -6.27 -12.69
N VAL A 70 -8.19 -6.08 -12.67
CA VAL A 70 -7.43 -5.93 -11.43
C VAL A 70 -6.70 -4.60 -11.37
N ARG A 71 -6.68 -4.02 -10.18
CA ARG A 71 -5.85 -2.86 -9.82
C ARG A 71 -4.69 -3.34 -8.99
N ILE A 72 -3.51 -2.78 -9.21
CA ILE A 72 -2.29 -3.18 -8.54
C ILE A 72 -1.61 -1.95 -7.97
N ASP A 73 -1.32 -2.03 -6.66
CA ASP A 73 -0.49 -1.05 -5.98
C ASP A 73 0.88 -0.96 -6.68
N PRO A 74 1.28 0.23 -7.15
CA PRO A 74 2.49 0.39 -7.94
C PRO A 74 3.78 0.17 -7.16
N VAL A 75 3.73 0.17 -5.83
CA VAL A 75 4.87 0.00 -4.94
C VAL A 75 4.90 -1.40 -4.35
N THR A 76 3.77 -1.85 -3.78
CA THR A 76 3.72 -3.13 -3.03
C THR A 76 3.39 -4.33 -3.91
N GLY A 77 2.79 -4.11 -5.09
CA GLY A 77 2.27 -5.19 -5.93
C GLY A 77 1.06 -5.90 -5.33
N ARG A 78 0.40 -5.29 -4.34
CA ARG A 78 -0.88 -5.75 -3.83
C ARG A 78 -1.92 -5.67 -4.95
N VAL A 79 -2.75 -6.70 -5.07
CA VAL A 79 -3.75 -6.83 -6.15
C VAL A 79 -5.13 -6.67 -5.55
N TYR A 80 -5.91 -5.80 -6.16
CA TYR A 80 -7.31 -5.48 -5.87
C TYR A 80 -8.16 -5.83 -7.10
N GLY A 81 -9.42 -6.16 -6.89
CA GLY A 81 -10.39 -6.40 -7.96
C GLY A 81 -11.75 -6.75 -7.38
N ASP A 82 -12.75 -7.00 -8.20
CA ASP A 82 -14.18 -7.08 -7.82
C ASP A 82 -14.52 -8.05 -6.68
N GLN A 83 -13.76 -9.14 -6.54
CA GLN A 83 -13.94 -10.09 -5.43
C GLN A 83 -13.47 -9.55 -4.07
N THR A 84 -12.81 -8.39 -4.04
CA THR A 84 -12.31 -7.76 -2.81
C THR A 84 -13.48 -7.16 -2.07
N THR A 85 -13.64 -7.53 -0.80
CA THR A 85 -14.66 -6.94 0.08
C THR A 85 -14.00 -5.94 1.01
N SER A 86 -14.65 -4.81 1.25
CA SER A 86 -14.16 -3.86 2.24
C SER A 86 -14.39 -4.33 3.68
N LYS A 87 -13.35 -4.17 4.51
CA LYS A 87 -13.46 -4.31 5.98
C LYS A 87 -13.81 -2.99 6.65
N LEU A 88 -13.60 -1.88 5.94
CA LEU A 88 -13.85 -0.53 6.42
C LEU A 88 -15.14 0.02 5.83
N SER A 89 -15.87 0.78 6.63
CA SER A 89 -17.02 1.56 6.17
C SER A 89 -16.56 2.89 5.56
N GLU A 90 -17.48 3.57 4.87
CA GLU A 90 -17.23 4.93 4.37
C GLU A 90 -16.76 5.88 5.49
N ALA A 91 -17.36 5.76 6.67
CA ALA A 91 -17.01 6.58 7.84
C ALA A 91 -15.57 6.29 8.32
N ASP A 92 -15.15 5.02 8.31
CA ASP A 92 -13.80 4.62 8.68
C ASP A 92 -12.77 5.16 7.68
N ILE A 93 -13.07 5.07 6.38
CA ILE A 93 -12.20 5.62 5.32
C ILE A 93 -12.09 7.13 5.43
N ARG A 94 -13.21 7.83 5.61
CA ARG A 94 -13.23 9.28 5.82
C ARG A 94 -12.40 9.68 7.04
N ALA A 95 -12.48 8.92 8.13
CA ALA A 95 -11.69 9.14 9.33
C ALA A 95 -10.19 8.90 9.08
N ALA A 96 -9.83 7.81 8.39
CA ALA A 96 -8.44 7.51 8.03
C ALA A 96 -7.82 8.60 7.15
N LEU A 97 -8.55 9.07 6.12
CA LEU A 97 -8.12 10.16 5.25
C LEU A 97 -7.95 11.48 6.02
N SER A 98 -8.89 11.81 6.89
CA SER A 98 -8.80 13.01 7.74
C SER A 98 -7.58 12.94 8.68
N ALA A 99 -7.31 11.78 9.27
CA ALA A 99 -6.12 11.55 10.10
C ALA A 99 -4.81 11.62 9.28
N GLY A 100 -4.85 11.25 8.00
CA GLY A 100 -3.77 11.38 7.03
C GLY A 100 -3.50 12.81 6.54
N GLY A 101 -4.33 13.79 6.95
CA GLY A 101 -4.16 15.20 6.62
C GLY A 101 -4.88 15.66 5.36
N TYR A 102 -5.78 14.85 4.81
CA TYR A 102 -6.70 15.26 3.76
C TYR A 102 -7.90 16.01 4.35
N SER A 103 -8.37 17.05 3.67
CA SER A 103 -9.56 17.81 4.03
C SER A 103 -10.65 17.68 2.96
N THR A 104 -11.86 18.13 3.28
CA THR A 104 -12.97 18.17 2.31
C THR A 104 -13.22 16.81 1.65
N VAL A 105 -13.11 15.71 2.40
CA VAL A 105 -13.30 14.35 1.85
C VAL A 105 -14.77 14.13 1.49
N HIS A 106 -15.07 13.78 0.24
CA HIS A 106 -16.40 13.50 -0.28
C HIS A 106 -16.37 12.44 -1.39
N ASP A 107 -17.55 12.12 -1.93
CA ASP A 107 -17.74 11.19 -3.05
C ASP A 107 -17.04 9.84 -2.86
N LEU A 108 -17.16 9.31 -1.64
CA LEU A 108 -16.58 8.02 -1.29
C LEU A 108 -17.39 6.87 -1.88
N THR A 109 -16.77 6.10 -2.76
CA THR A 109 -17.38 4.91 -3.37
C THR A 109 -16.43 3.72 -3.28
N PHE A 110 -16.97 2.53 -3.01
CA PHE A 110 -16.19 1.29 -3.06
C PHE A 110 -16.47 0.57 -4.37
N GLU A 111 -15.48 0.55 -5.25
CA GLU A 111 -15.55 -0.11 -6.55
C GLU A 111 -14.19 -0.67 -6.92
N ASP A 112 -14.20 -1.72 -7.75
CA ASP A 112 -12.96 -2.32 -8.26
C ASP A 112 -11.99 -2.85 -7.18
N GLY A 113 -12.50 -3.09 -5.97
CA GLY A 113 -11.72 -3.50 -4.82
C GLY A 113 -10.92 -2.41 -4.11
N LEU A 114 -11.16 -1.14 -4.42
CA LEU A 114 -10.59 0.03 -3.74
C LEU A 114 -11.69 1.01 -3.34
N TRP A 115 -11.44 1.81 -2.31
CA TRP A 115 -12.25 3.01 -2.10
C TRP A 115 -11.72 4.12 -2.97
N LYS A 116 -12.61 4.82 -3.68
CA LYS A 116 -12.35 6.10 -4.34
C LYS A 116 -12.86 7.23 -3.46
N ALA A 117 -12.17 8.36 -3.43
CA ALA A 117 -12.60 9.53 -2.70
C ALA A 117 -11.99 10.81 -3.28
N ASP A 118 -12.78 11.87 -3.30
CA ASP A 118 -12.35 13.20 -3.68
C ASP A 118 -11.99 13.97 -2.42
N ALA A 119 -10.83 14.63 -2.41
CA ALA A 119 -10.35 15.34 -1.24
C ALA A 119 -9.49 16.54 -1.61
N GLU A 120 -9.11 17.32 -0.60
CA GLU A 120 -8.08 18.35 -0.71
C GLU A 120 -6.84 17.92 0.09
N GLN A 121 -5.66 18.03 -0.53
CA GLN A 121 -4.39 17.88 0.16
C GLN A 121 -3.87 19.23 0.69
N ARG A 122 -2.72 19.19 1.39
CA ARG A 122 -2.10 20.40 1.96
C ARG A 122 -1.96 21.50 0.90
N GLY A 123 -2.54 22.66 1.19
CA GLY A 123 -2.56 23.80 0.28
C GLY A 123 -3.87 23.95 -0.51
N GLY A 124 -4.87 23.11 -0.26
CA GLY A 124 -6.20 23.20 -0.87
C GLY A 124 -6.25 22.67 -2.31
N GLN A 125 -5.25 21.88 -2.70
CA GLN A 125 -5.24 21.24 -4.01
C GLN A 125 -6.18 20.03 -3.98
N LYS A 126 -7.10 19.97 -4.95
CA LYS A 126 -7.99 18.83 -5.12
C LYS A 126 -7.25 17.61 -5.66
N VAL A 127 -7.60 16.45 -5.12
CA VAL A 127 -7.01 15.17 -5.46
C VAL A 127 -8.05 14.06 -5.41
N ASP A 128 -7.87 13.09 -6.30
CA ASP A 128 -8.60 11.84 -6.31
C ASP A 128 -7.74 10.77 -5.64
N LEU A 129 -8.33 10.06 -4.69
CA LEU A 129 -7.62 9.08 -3.86
C LEU A 129 -8.14 7.69 -4.14
N HIS A 130 -7.23 6.73 -4.32
CA HIS A 130 -7.55 5.31 -4.16
C HIS A 130 -7.03 4.83 -2.80
N VAL A 131 -7.89 4.15 -2.04
CA VAL A 131 -7.64 3.79 -0.64
C VAL A 131 -7.85 2.29 -0.42
N ASP A 132 -6.93 1.68 0.31
CA ASP A 132 -6.98 0.26 0.64
C ASP A 132 -8.17 -0.03 1.57
N PRO A 133 -9.01 -1.00 1.21
CA PRO A 133 -10.26 -1.25 1.92
C PRO A 133 -10.10 -2.08 3.19
N GLU A 134 -8.89 -2.51 3.53
CA GLU A 134 -8.60 -3.25 4.76
C GLU A 134 -8.09 -2.37 5.90
N ASP A 135 -7.27 -1.36 5.61
CA ASP A 135 -6.59 -0.56 6.63
C ASP A 135 -6.68 0.97 6.40
N GLY A 136 -7.26 1.42 5.27
CA GLY A 136 -7.51 2.82 5.00
C GLY A 136 -6.30 3.61 4.54
N HIS A 137 -5.17 2.96 4.18
CA HIS A 137 -4.03 3.68 3.63
C HIS A 137 -4.26 4.11 2.17
N VAL A 138 -3.69 5.24 1.78
CA VAL A 138 -3.78 5.74 0.40
C VAL A 138 -2.83 4.95 -0.49
N VAL A 139 -3.40 4.28 -1.49
CA VAL A 139 -2.69 3.50 -2.51
C VAL A 139 -2.22 4.40 -3.65
N SER A 140 -3.05 5.38 -4.05
CA SER A 140 -2.69 6.37 -5.06
C SER A 140 -3.34 7.73 -4.83
N VAL A 141 -2.69 8.77 -5.36
CA VAL A 141 -3.15 10.15 -5.38
C VAL A 141 -3.02 10.64 -6.83
N ASP A 142 -4.12 11.15 -7.40
CA ASP A 142 -4.14 11.84 -8.69
C ASP A 142 -4.66 13.27 -8.51
N ASN A 143 -4.29 14.19 -9.39
CA ASN A 143 -4.80 15.56 -9.34
C ASN A 143 -6.04 15.68 -10.23
N ASP A 144 -7.13 16.21 -9.65
CA ASP A 144 -8.38 16.57 -10.35
C ASP A 144 -8.18 17.81 -11.26
#